data_AF-A0A950E2M7-F1
#
_entry.id   AF-A0A950E2M7-F1
#
_cell.length_a   1.000
_cell.length_b   1.000
_cell.length_c   1.000
_cell.angle_alpha   90.00
_cell.angle_beta   90.00
_cell.angle_gamma   90.00
#
_symmetry.space_group_name_H-M   'P 1'
#
loop_
_entity.id
_entity.type
_entity.pdbx_description
1 polymer ?
#
loop_
_entity_poly.entity_id
_entity_poly.type
_entity_poly.pdbx_seq_one_letter_code
_entity_poly.pdbx_strand_id
1 'polypeptide(L)'
;MATAVKTHLASKIDWDAAYSGCDIYIYLHAFSIESARGYAGETTSEQDLVSALKVRPGAAPPAGVAVVAAQFALYAALAKAGAALPAAAPSADQAISAAKRILVAWADRGFRDASGTFRRSTAQYCKADGKPAQPIANALQISRGVVYSVQAQDLLQGIGAFSPDEVARLNLFHQGMYETIRTMSNEEFVHSIAGKTNGDETYNNQFASHLAALIAIARLLDDSSRLEAALHGGDTVFKLELPWTKLFSYVIYGVNDQPMLRITPNSSDDPLKSRPAYSTSVVAPGEINDRFRNAHAMAGIGYPMGTLSWLYTSAETLRGAGYDPYRYQGAQQQTIEMATRYYACFGKQPGFKNTVTADNARSCSDFQQYIGKVVAGVENAVVIGAYRFPGDAAITEVERSAREALLHDAIDTTLYGRWRE
;
A
#
# COMPACT_ATOMS: atom_id res chain seq x y z
N MET A 1 -0.80 -18.23 -7.64
CA MET A 1 0.40 -18.22 -6.77
C MET A 1 1.49 -19.22 -7.20
N ALA A 2 1.25 -20.55 -7.20
CA ALA A 2 2.30 -21.54 -7.55
C ALA A 2 2.98 -21.28 -8.92
N THR A 3 2.20 -20.92 -9.94
CA THR A 3 2.72 -20.52 -11.26
C THR A 3 3.62 -19.29 -11.19
N ALA A 4 3.23 -18.25 -10.44
CA ALA A 4 4.04 -17.04 -10.27
C ALA A 4 5.37 -17.36 -9.58
N VAL A 5 5.34 -18.11 -8.47
CA VAL A 5 6.54 -18.56 -7.76
C VAL A 5 7.48 -19.35 -8.67
N LYS A 6 6.95 -20.26 -9.48
CA LYS A 6 7.73 -21.00 -10.48
C LYS A 6 8.39 -20.08 -11.50
N THR A 7 7.65 -19.09 -12.01
CA THR A 7 8.17 -18.09 -12.95
C THR A 7 9.30 -17.26 -12.33
N HIS A 8 9.11 -16.74 -11.10
CA HIS A 8 10.15 -15.96 -10.44
C HIS A 8 11.41 -16.79 -10.15
N LEU A 9 11.25 -18.04 -9.67
CA LEU A 9 12.39 -18.94 -9.42
C LEU A 9 13.17 -19.30 -10.69
N ALA A 10 12.48 -19.41 -11.84
CA ALA A 10 13.10 -19.72 -13.13
C ALA A 10 13.63 -18.49 -13.88
N SER A 11 13.28 -17.28 -13.42
CA SER A 11 13.68 -16.03 -14.08
C SER A 11 15.18 -15.77 -13.96
N LYS A 12 15.74 -15.06 -14.94
CA LYS A 12 17.13 -14.54 -14.90
C LYS A 12 17.20 -13.18 -14.21
N ILE A 13 16.33 -12.92 -13.25
CA ILE A 13 16.29 -11.66 -12.50
C ILE A 13 17.20 -11.76 -11.29
N ASP A 14 17.95 -10.69 -11.02
CA ASP A 14 18.82 -10.58 -9.87
C ASP A 14 18.04 -10.18 -8.61
N TRP A 15 17.26 -11.11 -8.07
CA TRP A 15 16.33 -10.85 -6.97
C TRP A 15 17.01 -10.35 -5.67
N ASP A 16 18.30 -10.66 -5.46
CA ASP A 16 19.07 -10.23 -4.30
C ASP A 16 19.89 -8.94 -4.53
N ALA A 17 19.67 -8.25 -5.66
CA ALA A 17 20.19 -6.92 -5.89
C ALA A 17 19.49 -5.90 -4.96
N ALA A 18 20.29 -5.05 -4.31
CA ALA A 18 19.82 -4.09 -3.31
C ALA A 18 20.46 -2.71 -3.55
N TYR A 19 19.79 -1.66 -3.09
CA TYR A 19 20.17 -0.28 -3.36
C TYR A 19 20.40 0.55 -2.08
N SER A 20 21.49 1.33 -2.06
CA SER A 20 21.83 2.28 -0.98
C SER A 20 22.25 3.67 -1.51
N GLY A 21 21.80 4.02 -2.72
CA GLY A 21 21.97 5.40 -3.21
C GLY A 21 20.85 6.33 -2.72
N CYS A 22 20.87 7.57 -3.19
CA CYS A 22 19.84 8.55 -2.83
C CYS A 22 18.61 8.51 -3.74
N ASP A 23 18.67 7.90 -4.93
CA ASP A 23 17.59 8.01 -5.91
C ASP A 23 16.33 7.26 -5.44
N ILE A 24 15.29 8.01 -5.08
CA ILE A 24 14.07 7.47 -4.52
C ILE A 24 13.34 6.56 -5.52
N TYR A 25 13.46 6.83 -6.82
CA TYR A 25 12.77 6.05 -7.86
C TYR A 25 13.34 4.66 -8.04
N ILE A 26 14.62 4.45 -7.70
CA ILE A 26 15.21 3.12 -7.68
C ILE A 26 14.61 2.29 -6.55
N TYR A 27 14.34 2.88 -5.38
CA TYR A 27 13.61 2.18 -4.32
C TYR A 27 12.18 1.88 -4.76
N LEU A 28 11.49 2.84 -5.38
CA LEU A 28 10.14 2.62 -5.91
C LEU A 28 10.07 1.45 -6.88
N HIS A 29 11.02 1.38 -7.82
CA HIS A 29 11.12 0.31 -8.82
C HIS A 29 11.54 -1.02 -8.18
N ALA A 30 12.74 -1.07 -7.60
CA ALA A 30 13.37 -2.31 -7.20
C ALA A 30 12.76 -2.89 -5.93
N PHE A 31 12.37 -2.05 -4.96
CA PHE A 31 11.86 -2.51 -3.68
C PHE A 31 10.33 -2.64 -3.65
N SER A 32 9.61 -1.63 -4.14
CA SER A 32 8.21 -1.41 -3.75
C SER A 32 7.11 -1.77 -4.76
N ILE A 33 7.35 -1.73 -6.08
CA ILE A 33 6.30 -1.96 -7.10
C ILE A 33 6.67 -3.11 -8.03
N GLU A 34 5.72 -4.03 -8.25
CA GLU A 34 5.90 -5.22 -9.09
C GLU A 34 5.85 -4.94 -10.61
N SER A 35 5.32 -3.79 -11.06
CA SER A 35 5.26 -3.49 -12.50
C SER A 35 6.50 -2.73 -13.00
N ALA A 36 7.31 -3.40 -13.82
CA ALA A 36 8.39 -2.80 -14.62
C ALA A 36 7.90 -1.71 -15.60
N ARG A 37 6.58 -1.54 -15.76
CA ARG A 37 5.91 -0.56 -16.64
C ARG A 37 5.16 0.55 -15.86
N GLY A 38 5.36 0.65 -14.55
CA GLY A 38 4.79 1.75 -13.74
C GLY A 38 5.59 3.04 -13.86
N TYR A 39 5.17 4.08 -13.13
CA TYR A 39 5.79 5.42 -13.09
C TYR A 39 7.33 5.38 -12.97
N ALA A 40 7.89 4.44 -12.21
CA ALA A 40 9.35 4.30 -12.06
C ALA A 40 10.05 3.71 -13.30
N GLY A 41 9.38 2.85 -14.06
CA GLY A 41 9.89 2.31 -15.34
C GLY A 41 9.82 3.32 -16.48
N GLU A 42 9.04 4.40 -16.33
CA GLU A 42 9.01 5.53 -17.27
C GLU A 42 10.17 6.51 -17.04
N THR A 43 10.76 6.53 -15.83
CA THR A 43 11.77 7.52 -15.43
C THR A 43 13.20 7.00 -15.41
N THR A 44 13.41 5.68 -15.39
CA THR A 44 14.73 5.07 -15.21
C THR A 44 14.97 3.98 -16.25
N SER A 45 16.07 4.07 -17.00
CA SER A 45 16.38 3.05 -18.02
C SER A 45 16.86 1.74 -17.37
N GLU A 46 16.73 0.63 -18.09
CA GLU A 46 17.24 -0.67 -17.63
C GLU A 46 18.75 -0.62 -17.33
N GLN A 47 19.52 0.11 -18.14
CA GLN A 47 20.96 0.27 -17.96
C GLN A 47 21.29 1.02 -16.66
N ASP A 48 20.51 2.05 -16.33
CA ASP A 48 20.67 2.81 -15.09
C ASP A 48 20.36 1.92 -13.88
N LEU A 49 19.30 1.10 -13.96
CA LEU A 49 18.95 0.12 -12.93
C LEU A 49 20.07 -0.91 -12.74
N VAL A 50 20.59 -1.48 -13.83
CA VAL A 50 21.71 -2.45 -13.80
C VAL A 50 22.92 -1.85 -13.08
N SER A 51 23.29 -0.62 -13.43
CA SER A 51 24.42 0.09 -12.82
C SER A 51 24.19 0.37 -11.34
N ALA A 52 23.04 0.95 -11.00
CA ALA A 52 22.76 1.42 -9.66
C ALA A 52 22.53 0.28 -8.66
N LEU A 53 21.88 -0.81 -9.09
CA LEU A 53 21.64 -2.01 -8.29
C LEU A 53 22.84 -2.97 -8.30
N LYS A 54 23.86 -2.70 -9.13
CA LYS A 54 25.03 -3.56 -9.35
C LYS A 54 24.60 -4.98 -9.74
N VAL A 55 23.68 -5.07 -10.70
CA VAL A 55 23.11 -6.34 -11.17
C VAL A 55 24.21 -7.24 -11.70
N ARG A 56 24.14 -8.53 -11.37
CA ARG A 56 25.09 -9.55 -11.82
C ARG A 56 25.13 -9.64 -13.35
N PRO A 57 26.32 -9.87 -13.95
CA PRO A 57 26.44 -10.02 -15.40
C PRO A 57 25.49 -11.10 -15.94
N GLY A 58 24.71 -10.75 -16.98
CA GLY A 58 23.75 -11.66 -17.63
C GLY A 58 22.40 -11.82 -16.92
N ALA A 59 22.17 -11.08 -15.82
CA ALA A 59 20.87 -11.00 -15.15
C ALA A 59 20.15 -9.68 -15.47
N ALA A 60 18.83 -9.67 -15.30
CA ALA A 60 17.99 -8.48 -15.40
C ALA A 60 17.78 -7.82 -14.03
N PRO A 61 17.61 -6.48 -13.95
CA PRO A 61 17.30 -5.81 -12.69
C PRO A 61 15.94 -6.27 -12.14
N PRO A 62 15.80 -6.41 -10.81
CA PRO A 62 14.52 -6.75 -10.21
C PRO A 62 13.56 -5.56 -10.15
N ALA A 63 12.27 -5.86 -10.17
CA ALA A 63 11.18 -4.95 -9.85
C ALA A 63 10.35 -5.52 -8.70
N GLY A 64 10.08 -4.72 -7.66
CA GLY A 64 9.22 -5.10 -6.54
C GLY A 64 9.70 -6.29 -5.73
N VAL A 65 11.00 -6.34 -5.37
CA VAL A 65 11.58 -7.47 -4.63
C VAL A 65 10.84 -7.79 -3.33
N ALA A 66 10.28 -6.79 -2.63
CA ALA A 66 9.56 -7.01 -1.37
C ALA A 66 8.25 -7.75 -1.62
N VAL A 67 7.54 -7.41 -2.71
CA VAL A 67 6.31 -8.10 -3.14
C VAL A 67 6.64 -9.56 -3.47
N VAL A 68 7.69 -9.78 -4.27
CA VAL A 68 8.12 -11.14 -4.66
C VAL A 68 8.56 -11.97 -3.43
N ALA A 69 9.26 -11.35 -2.47
CA ALA A 69 9.61 -12.01 -1.21
C ALA A 69 8.36 -12.40 -0.40
N ALA A 70 7.34 -11.54 -0.34
CA ALA A 70 6.08 -11.83 0.32
C ALA A 70 5.30 -12.95 -0.38
N GLN A 71 5.27 -12.97 -1.71
CA GLN A 71 4.65 -14.05 -2.49
C GLN A 71 5.35 -15.40 -2.24
N PHE A 72 6.70 -15.42 -2.22
CA PHE A 72 7.46 -16.61 -1.86
C PHE A 72 7.18 -17.08 -0.43
N ALA A 73 7.15 -16.16 0.53
CA ALA A 73 6.86 -16.47 1.92
C ALA A 73 5.44 -17.02 2.12
N LEU A 74 4.44 -16.40 1.49
CA LEU A 74 3.04 -16.86 1.53
C LEU A 74 2.88 -18.24 0.90
N TYR A 75 3.50 -18.46 -0.27
CA TYR A 75 3.52 -19.77 -0.91
C TYR A 75 4.13 -20.83 0.00
N ALA A 76 5.29 -20.54 0.60
CA ALA A 76 5.96 -21.46 1.51
C ALA A 76 5.10 -21.78 2.73
N ALA A 77 4.50 -20.76 3.36
CA ALA A 77 3.63 -20.94 4.52
C ALA A 77 2.42 -21.82 4.19
N LEU A 78 1.74 -21.55 3.07
CA LEU A 78 0.59 -22.35 2.63
C LEU A 78 0.99 -23.79 2.29
N ALA A 79 2.13 -23.99 1.60
CA ALA A 79 2.64 -25.31 1.30
C ALA A 79 3.00 -26.11 2.57
N LYS A 80 3.63 -25.47 3.56
CA LYS A 80 3.94 -26.11 4.87
C LYS A 80 2.68 -26.39 5.68
N ALA A 81 1.63 -25.59 5.52
CA ALA A 81 0.31 -25.83 6.12
C ALA A 81 -0.49 -26.93 5.39
N GLY A 82 0.05 -27.56 4.34
CA GLY A 82 -0.59 -28.68 3.65
C GLY A 82 -1.52 -28.28 2.50
N ALA A 83 -1.43 -27.04 2.00
CA ALA A 83 -2.17 -26.65 0.79
C ALA A 83 -1.81 -27.57 -0.39
N ALA A 84 -2.83 -28.01 -1.13
CA ALA A 84 -2.62 -28.85 -2.31
C ALA A 84 -1.81 -28.12 -3.39
N LEU A 85 -0.71 -28.73 -3.82
CA LEU A 85 0.16 -28.17 -4.84
C LEU A 85 -0.05 -28.86 -6.19
N PRO A 86 -0.10 -28.11 -7.31
CA PRO A 86 -0.08 -28.70 -8.64
C PRO A 86 1.15 -29.57 -8.88
N ALA A 87 1.04 -30.54 -9.80
CA ALA A 87 2.19 -31.32 -10.23
C ALA A 87 3.32 -30.42 -10.75
N ALA A 88 4.56 -30.71 -10.36
CA ALA A 88 5.76 -29.92 -10.68
C ALA A 88 5.74 -28.46 -10.18
N ALA A 89 4.98 -28.17 -9.12
CA ALA A 89 5.11 -26.93 -8.37
C ALA A 89 6.45 -26.91 -7.60
N PRO A 90 7.09 -25.73 -7.41
CA PRO A 90 8.31 -25.61 -6.61
C PRO A 90 8.12 -26.08 -5.17
N SER A 91 9.18 -26.57 -4.52
CA SER A 91 9.07 -26.93 -3.10
C SER A 91 8.94 -25.69 -2.22
N ALA A 92 8.37 -25.86 -1.01
CA ALA A 92 8.33 -24.79 -0.02
C ALA A 92 9.75 -24.29 0.32
N ASP A 93 10.72 -25.19 0.43
CA ASP A 93 12.11 -24.83 0.79
C ASP A 93 12.81 -24.00 -0.30
N GLN A 94 12.48 -24.23 -1.59
CA GLN A 94 12.96 -23.38 -2.68
C GLN A 94 12.42 -21.95 -2.55
N ALA A 95 11.13 -21.79 -2.25
CA ALA A 95 10.52 -20.48 -2.04
C ALA A 95 11.06 -19.79 -0.79
N ILE A 96 11.22 -20.52 0.33
CA ILE A 96 11.85 -20.01 1.56
C ILE A 96 13.24 -19.47 1.26
N SER A 97 14.10 -20.27 0.62
CA SER A 97 15.47 -19.87 0.30
C SER A 97 15.51 -18.62 -0.58
N ALA A 98 14.62 -18.51 -1.56
CA ALA A 98 14.51 -17.31 -2.39
C ALA A 98 14.09 -16.07 -1.59
N ALA A 99 13.03 -16.17 -0.79
CA ALA A 99 12.55 -15.07 0.05
C ALA A 99 13.63 -14.59 1.04
N LYS A 100 14.30 -15.51 1.72
CA LYS A 100 15.38 -15.20 2.68
C LYS A 100 16.51 -14.41 2.02
N ARG A 101 16.96 -14.83 0.83
CA ARG A 101 18.03 -14.13 0.09
C ARG A 101 17.65 -12.68 -0.22
N ILE A 102 16.42 -12.45 -0.66
CA ILE A 102 15.91 -11.10 -0.93
C ILE A 102 15.91 -10.26 0.34
N LEU A 103 15.27 -10.76 1.41
CA LEU A 103 15.09 -10.01 2.65
C LEU A 103 16.43 -9.67 3.31
N VAL A 104 17.33 -10.65 3.42
CA VAL A 104 18.66 -10.45 4.03
C VAL A 104 19.52 -9.52 3.18
N ALA A 105 19.46 -9.62 1.84
CA ALA A 105 20.18 -8.71 0.95
C ALA A 105 19.82 -7.23 1.21
N TRP A 106 18.53 -6.94 1.35
CA TRP A 106 18.05 -5.59 1.62
C TRP A 106 18.30 -5.14 3.06
N ALA A 107 18.23 -6.05 4.03
CA ALA A 107 18.59 -5.73 5.41
C ALA A 107 20.07 -5.34 5.57
N ASP A 108 20.95 -6.06 4.87
CA ASP A 108 22.38 -5.84 4.94
C ASP A 108 22.81 -4.61 4.11
N ARG A 109 22.26 -4.45 2.91
CA ARG A 109 22.79 -3.52 1.89
C ARG A 109 21.82 -2.44 1.42
N GLY A 110 20.58 -2.44 1.86
CA GLY A 110 19.55 -1.50 1.42
C GLY A 110 19.46 -0.24 2.28
N PHE A 111 19.05 0.88 1.68
CA PHE A 111 18.63 2.11 2.38
C PHE A 111 19.69 2.81 3.25
N ARG A 112 20.97 2.48 3.08
CA ARG A 112 22.06 3.06 3.85
C ARG A 112 22.71 4.22 3.10
N ASP A 113 23.40 5.08 3.83
CA ASP A 113 24.32 6.08 3.28
C ASP A 113 25.76 5.52 3.20
N ALA A 114 26.71 6.37 2.79
CA ALA A 114 28.11 5.98 2.66
C ALA A 114 28.77 5.60 4.01
N SER A 115 28.20 6.00 5.15
CA SER A 115 28.64 5.62 6.49
C SER A 115 28.03 4.29 6.98
N GLY A 116 27.14 3.69 6.20
CA GLY A 116 26.39 2.49 6.59
C GLY A 116 25.15 2.77 7.45
N THR A 117 24.81 4.04 7.65
CA THR A 117 23.65 4.47 8.45
C THR A 117 22.40 4.52 7.59
N PHE A 118 21.23 4.17 8.14
CA PHE A 118 19.96 4.34 7.42
C PHE A 118 19.72 5.81 7.07
N ARG A 119 19.25 6.06 5.84
CA ARG A 119 18.72 7.36 5.43
C ARG A 119 17.39 7.57 6.15
N ARG A 120 17.26 8.66 6.92
CA ARG A 120 16.12 8.91 7.82
C ARG A 120 15.21 10.06 7.39
N SER A 121 15.69 11.00 6.58
CA SER A 121 14.95 12.22 6.21
C SER A 121 14.76 12.32 4.70
N THR A 122 13.75 13.08 4.28
CA THR A 122 13.48 13.35 2.85
C THR A 122 14.68 14.00 2.14
N ALA A 123 15.43 14.84 2.85
CA ALA A 123 16.62 15.53 2.34
C ALA A 123 17.79 14.60 1.97
N GLN A 124 17.80 13.36 2.47
CA GLN A 124 18.82 12.36 2.14
C GLN A 124 18.50 11.57 0.86
N TYR A 125 17.35 11.84 0.25
CA TYR A 125 16.92 11.26 -1.01
C TYR A 125 16.96 12.29 -2.14
N CYS A 126 17.20 11.79 -3.35
CA CYS A 126 17.35 12.55 -4.57
C CYS A 126 16.48 11.97 -5.68
N LYS A 127 16.35 12.71 -6.79
CA LYS A 127 15.82 12.21 -8.06
C LYS A 127 16.98 11.61 -8.88
N ALA A 128 16.65 11.04 -10.04
CA ALA A 128 17.64 10.50 -10.99
C ALA A 128 18.71 11.51 -11.43
N ASP A 129 18.38 12.80 -11.49
CA ASP A 129 19.32 13.88 -11.83
C ASP A 129 20.19 14.35 -10.64
N GLY A 130 20.12 13.66 -9.50
CA GLY A 130 20.84 13.97 -8.27
C GLY A 130 20.29 15.16 -7.48
N LYS A 131 19.26 15.85 -7.98
CA LYS A 131 18.63 16.94 -7.23
C LYS A 131 17.81 16.39 -6.07
N PRO A 132 17.61 17.18 -4.99
CA PRO A 132 16.78 16.76 -3.87
C PRO A 132 15.40 16.28 -4.34
N ALA A 133 14.97 15.14 -3.79
CA ALA A 133 13.59 14.70 -3.97
C ALA A 133 12.66 15.73 -3.31
N GLN A 134 11.51 15.99 -3.94
CA GLN A 134 10.49 16.80 -3.27
C GLN A 134 10.04 16.02 -2.04
N PRO A 135 9.78 16.67 -0.88
CA PRO A 135 9.46 15.94 0.34
C PRO A 135 8.23 15.06 0.16
N ILE A 136 7.24 15.52 -0.60
CA ILE A 136 5.97 14.84 -0.84
C ILE A 136 6.16 13.50 -1.55
N ALA A 137 5.56 12.44 -0.99
CA ALA A 137 5.51 11.08 -1.51
C ALA A 137 6.80 10.27 -1.42
N ASN A 138 7.85 10.73 -0.72
CA ASN A 138 9.05 9.90 -0.56
C ASN A 138 8.79 8.74 0.39
N ALA A 139 8.12 8.99 1.51
CA ALA A 139 7.76 7.94 2.47
C ALA A 139 6.82 6.92 1.83
N LEU A 140 5.93 7.35 0.91
CA LEU A 140 5.04 6.46 0.17
C LEU A 140 5.85 5.43 -0.64
N GLN A 141 6.90 5.89 -1.33
CA GLN A 141 7.72 5.03 -2.18
C GLN A 141 8.43 3.93 -1.38
N ILE A 142 8.70 4.16 -0.10
CA ILE A 142 9.35 3.19 0.80
C ILE A 142 8.30 2.32 1.50
N SER A 143 7.26 2.94 2.03
CA SER A 143 6.22 2.30 2.87
C SER A 143 5.54 1.14 2.16
N ARG A 144 5.26 1.28 0.86
CA ARG A 144 4.68 0.23 0.03
C ARG A 144 5.45 -1.08 0.11
N GLY A 145 6.75 -1.06 -0.17
CA GLY A 145 7.60 -2.26 -0.10
C GLY A 145 7.85 -2.73 1.33
N VAL A 146 7.96 -1.81 2.30
CA VAL A 146 8.23 -2.16 3.70
C VAL A 146 7.15 -3.05 4.27
N VAL A 147 5.88 -2.73 3.97
CA VAL A 147 4.72 -3.56 4.31
C VAL A 147 4.98 -4.99 3.85
N TYR A 148 5.21 -5.25 2.56
CA TYR A 148 5.47 -6.62 2.05
C TYR A 148 6.69 -7.29 2.69
N SER A 149 7.76 -6.54 2.94
CA SER A 149 8.95 -7.10 3.61
C SER A 149 8.66 -7.57 5.03
N VAL A 150 7.80 -6.86 5.77
CA VAL A 150 7.34 -7.25 7.11
C VAL A 150 6.52 -8.52 7.05
N GLN A 151 5.59 -8.63 6.10
CA GLN A 151 4.78 -9.84 5.93
C GLN A 151 5.63 -11.04 5.57
N ALA A 152 6.57 -10.87 4.65
CA ALA A 152 7.50 -11.94 4.28
C ALA A 152 8.28 -12.43 5.49
N GLN A 153 8.75 -11.51 6.35
CA GLN A 153 9.41 -11.87 7.59
C GLN A 153 8.47 -12.61 8.54
N ASP A 154 7.31 -12.05 8.86
CA ASP A 154 6.36 -12.61 9.84
C ASP A 154 5.93 -14.05 9.45
N LEU A 155 5.61 -14.27 8.18
CA LEU A 155 5.23 -15.59 7.66
C LEU A 155 6.37 -16.61 7.81
N LEU A 156 7.59 -16.23 7.41
CA LEU A 156 8.75 -17.11 7.48
C LEU A 156 9.20 -17.37 8.92
N GLN A 157 9.10 -16.39 9.82
CA GLN A 157 9.30 -16.59 11.25
C GLN A 157 8.24 -17.52 11.84
N GLY A 158 6.98 -17.35 11.45
CA GLY A 158 5.87 -18.18 11.91
C GLY A 158 6.02 -19.67 11.59
N ILE A 159 6.68 -20.01 10.48
CA ILE A 159 7.00 -21.39 10.11
C ILE A 159 8.42 -21.84 10.53
N GLY A 160 9.12 -21.04 11.34
CA GLY A 160 10.46 -21.38 11.85
C GLY A 160 11.58 -21.40 10.81
N ALA A 161 11.45 -20.64 9.71
CA ALA A 161 12.40 -20.67 8.60
C ALA A 161 13.69 -19.83 8.81
N PHE A 162 13.67 -18.91 9.77
CA PHE A 162 14.82 -18.05 10.08
C PHE A 162 15.63 -18.55 11.26
N SER A 163 16.95 -18.34 11.20
CA SER A 163 17.81 -18.42 12.37
C SER A 163 17.65 -17.18 13.26
N PRO A 164 18.04 -17.25 14.55
CA PRO A 164 18.03 -16.08 15.44
C PRO A 164 18.82 -14.88 14.89
N ASP A 165 19.96 -15.13 14.25
CA ASP A 165 20.79 -14.09 13.64
C ASP A 165 20.09 -13.40 12.47
N GLU A 166 19.39 -14.16 11.62
CA GLU A 166 18.62 -13.59 10.51
C GLU A 166 17.47 -12.75 11.03
N VAL A 167 16.77 -13.22 12.06
CA VAL A 167 15.73 -12.43 12.75
C VAL A 167 16.30 -11.13 13.31
N ALA A 168 17.43 -11.17 14.01
CA ALA A 168 18.04 -9.97 14.58
C ALA A 168 18.42 -8.94 13.50
N ARG A 169 18.98 -9.40 12.37
CA ARG A 169 19.33 -8.52 11.23
C ARG A 169 18.10 -7.88 10.60
N LEU A 170 17.05 -8.66 10.38
CA LEU A 170 15.80 -8.15 9.80
C LEU A 170 15.08 -7.18 10.75
N ASN A 171 15.03 -7.50 12.05
CA ASN A 171 14.47 -6.59 13.06
C ASN A 171 15.21 -5.24 13.08
N LEU A 172 16.54 -5.25 12.99
CA LEU A 172 17.33 -4.01 12.90
C LEU A 172 17.00 -3.21 11.63
N PHE A 173 16.79 -3.90 10.51
CA PHE A 173 16.35 -3.28 9.27
C PHE A 173 14.98 -2.62 9.42
N HIS A 174 13.97 -3.34 9.92
CA HIS A 174 12.62 -2.80 10.10
C HIS A 174 12.58 -1.68 11.14
N GLN A 175 13.36 -1.77 12.22
CA GLN A 175 13.52 -0.66 13.17
C GLN A 175 14.08 0.59 12.48
N GLY A 176 15.10 0.42 11.62
CA GLY A 176 15.61 1.52 10.79
C GLY A 176 14.54 2.12 9.89
N MET A 177 13.76 1.28 9.21
CA MET A 177 12.67 1.72 8.33
C MET A 177 11.53 2.38 9.08
N TYR A 178 11.22 1.97 10.31
CA TYR A 178 10.25 2.66 11.15
C TYR A 178 10.67 4.11 11.38
N GLU A 179 11.92 4.35 11.78
CA GLU A 179 12.42 5.70 12.01
C GLU A 179 12.48 6.54 10.73
N THR A 180 12.88 5.94 9.61
CA THR A 180 12.86 6.59 8.29
C THR A 180 11.46 7.02 7.89
N ILE A 181 10.49 6.10 7.89
CA ILE A 181 9.10 6.38 7.48
C ILE A 181 8.47 7.38 8.44
N ARG A 182 8.65 7.24 9.75
CA ARG A 182 8.10 8.17 10.75
C ARG A 182 8.63 9.59 10.55
N THR A 183 9.94 9.74 10.38
CA THR A 183 10.58 11.05 10.19
C THR A 183 10.09 11.71 8.90
N MET A 184 10.12 10.98 7.79
CA MET A 184 9.67 11.49 6.50
C MET A 184 8.16 11.80 6.49
N SER A 185 7.34 10.96 7.12
CA SER A 185 5.90 11.22 7.26
C SER A 185 5.63 12.52 8.04
N ASN A 186 6.39 12.80 9.11
CA ASN A 186 6.28 14.07 9.84
C ASN A 186 6.70 15.27 8.97
N GLU A 187 7.83 15.18 8.27
CA GLU A 187 8.29 16.23 7.35
C GLU A 187 7.25 16.52 6.25
N GLU A 188 6.70 15.46 5.64
CA GLU A 188 5.66 15.54 4.62
C GLU A 188 4.36 16.15 5.16
N PHE A 189 3.93 15.75 6.36
CA PHE A 189 2.72 16.30 6.96
C PHE A 189 2.88 17.77 7.31
N VAL A 190 3.99 18.16 7.94
CA VAL A 190 4.32 19.56 8.24
C VAL A 190 4.34 20.39 6.96
N HIS A 191 4.95 19.86 5.89
CA HIS A 191 4.95 20.52 4.59
C HIS A 191 3.53 20.66 4.01
N SER A 192 2.70 19.61 4.09
CA SER A 192 1.34 19.59 3.58
C SER A 192 0.44 20.62 4.27
N ILE A 193 0.56 20.78 5.60
CA ILE A 193 -0.24 21.75 6.37
C ILE A 193 0.30 23.19 6.28
N ALA A 194 1.61 23.36 6.05
CA ALA A 194 2.24 24.68 5.88
C ALA A 194 2.08 25.24 4.46
N GLY A 195 2.01 24.35 3.46
CA GLY A 195 1.81 24.71 2.06
C GLY A 195 0.41 25.27 1.78
N LYS A 196 0.30 26.06 0.72
CA LYS A 196 -0.97 26.28 -0.01
C LYS A 196 -1.33 25.06 -0.89
N THR A 197 -0.75 23.88 -0.63
CA THR A 197 -1.29 22.64 -1.18
C THR A 197 -2.75 22.57 -0.74
N ASN A 198 -3.63 22.36 -1.70
CA ASN A 198 -5.07 22.31 -1.45
C ASN A 198 -5.30 21.28 -0.32
N GLY A 199 -6.03 21.69 0.71
CA GLY A 199 -6.22 20.90 1.93
C GLY A 199 -6.96 19.59 1.70
N ASP A 200 -7.53 19.40 0.50
CA ASP A 200 -8.05 18.12 0.02
C ASP A 200 -6.95 17.05 -0.11
N GLU A 201 -5.67 17.41 -0.31
CA GLU A 201 -4.59 16.44 -0.46
C GLU A 201 -3.94 15.98 0.86
N THR A 202 -4.24 16.60 2.00
CA THR A 202 -3.52 16.31 3.26
C THR A 202 -3.83 14.92 3.81
N TYR A 203 -5.09 14.47 3.74
CA TYR A 203 -5.51 13.16 4.24
C TYR A 203 -5.77 12.23 3.05
N ASN A 204 -4.76 11.45 2.68
CA ASN A 204 -4.73 10.71 1.42
C ASN A 204 -4.12 9.30 1.58
N ASN A 205 -4.06 8.54 0.48
CA ASN A 205 -3.46 7.22 0.41
C ASN A 205 -1.98 7.17 0.82
N GLN A 206 -1.24 8.28 0.70
CA GLN A 206 0.19 8.32 1.05
C GLN A 206 0.34 8.10 2.56
N PHE A 207 -0.32 8.94 3.36
CA PHE A 207 -0.29 8.81 4.81
C PHE A 207 -0.94 7.50 5.30
N ALA A 208 -1.98 7.01 4.60
CA ALA A 208 -2.55 5.69 4.90
C ALA A 208 -1.50 4.58 4.72
N SER A 209 -0.68 4.65 3.66
CA SER A 209 0.42 3.72 3.41
C SER A 209 1.54 3.84 4.45
N HIS A 210 1.91 5.06 4.84
CA HIS A 210 2.92 5.29 5.89
C HIS A 210 2.49 4.63 7.20
N LEU A 211 1.24 4.86 7.62
CA LEU A 211 0.70 4.30 8.86
C LEU A 211 0.59 2.78 8.80
N ALA A 212 0.16 2.22 7.66
CA ALA A 212 0.13 0.77 7.48
C ALA A 212 1.52 0.15 7.68
N ALA A 213 2.58 0.77 7.14
CA ALA A 213 3.96 0.32 7.33
C ALA A 213 4.42 0.46 8.78
N LEU A 214 4.17 1.60 9.43
CA LEU A 214 4.54 1.83 10.83
C LEU A 214 3.86 0.84 11.78
N ILE A 215 2.56 0.59 11.58
CA ILE A 215 1.78 -0.38 12.36
C ILE A 215 2.30 -1.80 12.11
N ALA A 216 2.57 -2.18 10.86
CA ALA A 216 3.13 -3.49 10.51
C ALA A 216 4.48 -3.74 11.19
N ILE A 217 5.39 -2.78 11.12
CA ILE A 217 6.70 -2.88 11.78
C ILE A 217 6.53 -2.96 13.30
N ALA A 218 5.76 -2.05 13.91
CA ALA A 218 5.58 -2.03 15.37
C ALA A 218 5.01 -3.36 15.87
N ARG A 219 4.05 -3.95 15.15
CA ARG A 219 3.49 -5.27 15.47
C ARG A 219 4.52 -6.39 15.30
N LEU A 220 5.30 -6.40 14.21
CA LEU A 220 6.33 -7.41 13.97
C LEU A 220 7.39 -7.43 15.08
N LEU A 221 7.78 -6.23 15.53
CA LEU A 221 8.79 -6.04 16.58
C LEU A 221 8.25 -6.21 18.00
N ASP A 222 6.93 -6.41 18.15
CA ASP A 222 6.23 -6.41 19.45
C ASP A 222 6.51 -5.15 20.29
N ASP A 223 6.56 -3.99 19.62
CA ASP A 223 6.88 -2.70 20.23
C ASP A 223 5.62 -1.87 20.46
N SER A 224 5.08 -1.97 21.67
CA SER A 224 3.88 -1.23 22.09
C SER A 224 4.04 0.28 22.00
N SER A 225 5.21 0.84 22.31
CA SER A 225 5.42 2.30 22.29
C SER A 225 5.37 2.85 20.85
N ARG A 226 5.97 2.12 19.91
CA ARG A 226 5.88 2.44 18.47
C ARG A 226 4.48 2.24 17.91
N LEU A 227 3.75 1.23 18.40
CA LEU A 227 2.37 0.99 18.00
C LEU A 227 1.45 2.11 18.48
N GLU A 228 1.54 2.48 19.76
CA GLU A 228 0.81 3.61 20.35
C GLU A 228 1.11 4.92 19.63
N ALA A 229 2.36 5.15 19.25
CA ALA A 229 2.73 6.31 18.45
C ALA A 229 2.06 6.33 17.07
N ALA A 230 2.02 5.20 16.37
CA ALA A 230 1.35 5.09 15.09
C ALA A 230 -0.17 5.29 15.21
N LEU A 231 -0.78 4.83 16.31
CA LEU A 231 -2.21 4.93 16.55
C LEU A 231 -2.66 6.31 17.05
N HIS A 232 -1.88 6.92 17.95
CA HIS A 232 -2.31 8.08 18.76
C HIS A 232 -1.35 9.27 18.76
N GLY A 233 -0.19 9.17 18.09
CA GLY A 233 0.75 10.27 17.88
C GLY A 233 1.97 10.22 18.78
N GLY A 234 1.92 9.43 19.86
CA GLY A 234 3.07 9.12 20.72
C GLY A 234 3.53 10.29 21.58
N ASP A 235 4.60 10.05 22.33
CA ASP A 235 5.28 11.06 23.14
C ASP A 235 6.38 11.77 22.33
N THR A 236 7.25 12.53 23.01
CA THR A 236 8.36 13.23 22.35
C THR A 236 9.38 12.30 21.67
N VAL A 237 9.50 11.05 22.11
CA VAL A 237 10.48 10.08 21.56
C VAL A 237 9.98 9.52 20.23
N PHE A 238 8.71 9.12 20.18
CA PHE A 238 8.10 8.52 18.99
C PHE A 238 7.09 9.42 18.28
N LYS A 239 7.18 10.74 18.46
CA LYS A 239 6.21 11.69 17.92
C LYS A 239 5.86 11.44 16.46
N LEU A 240 4.57 11.36 16.17
CA LEU A 240 3.97 11.26 14.84
C LEU A 240 2.88 12.33 14.70
N GLU A 241 3.02 13.22 13.72
CA GLU A 241 2.16 14.40 13.57
C GLU A 241 0.76 14.08 13.03
N LEU A 242 0.66 13.00 12.26
CA LEU A 242 -0.58 12.46 11.72
C LEU A 242 -0.73 10.97 12.09
N PRO A 243 -1.27 10.67 13.28
CA PRO A 243 -1.51 9.29 13.69
C PRO A 243 -2.78 8.71 13.04
N TRP A 244 -2.92 7.39 13.13
CA TRP A 244 -3.98 6.63 12.47
C TRP A 244 -5.38 7.07 12.84
N THR A 245 -5.68 7.28 14.13
CA THR A 245 -7.02 7.72 14.55
C THR A 245 -7.41 9.09 13.98
N LYS A 246 -6.42 9.98 13.86
CA LYS A 246 -6.59 11.29 13.24
C LYS A 246 -6.81 11.15 11.74
N LEU A 247 -5.93 10.44 11.01
CA LEU A 247 -6.12 10.21 9.57
C LEU A 247 -7.50 9.58 9.29
N PHE A 248 -7.85 8.53 10.03
CA PHE A 248 -9.11 7.78 9.83
C PHE A 248 -10.33 8.70 9.90
N SER A 249 -10.32 9.67 10.82
CA SER A 249 -11.41 10.64 11.01
C SER A 249 -11.53 11.69 9.90
N TYR A 250 -10.58 11.75 8.95
CA TYR A 250 -10.61 12.71 7.84
C TYR A 250 -10.53 12.05 6.47
N VAL A 251 -10.03 10.82 6.39
CA VAL A 251 -9.80 10.14 5.11
C VAL A 251 -11.08 9.47 4.57
N ILE A 252 -12.04 9.15 5.44
CA ILE A 252 -13.39 8.71 5.09
C ILE A 252 -14.35 9.82 5.49
N TYR A 253 -15.32 10.13 4.64
CA TYR A 253 -16.42 11.04 4.98
C TYR A 253 -17.47 10.31 5.84
N GLY A 254 -17.83 10.90 6.97
CA GLY A 254 -18.86 10.45 7.90
C GLY A 254 -20.27 10.91 7.51
N VAL A 255 -21.24 10.68 8.41
CA VAL A 255 -22.68 10.89 8.12
C VAL A 255 -23.05 12.36 7.85
N ASN A 256 -22.35 13.31 8.49
CA ASN A 256 -22.64 14.74 8.41
C ASN A 256 -21.44 15.57 7.95
N ASP A 257 -20.45 14.91 7.34
CA ASP A 257 -19.26 15.63 6.91
C ASP A 257 -19.56 16.58 5.74
N GLN A 258 -18.70 17.57 5.63
CA GLN A 258 -18.65 18.47 4.49
C GLN A 258 -17.35 18.21 3.72
N PRO A 259 -17.32 18.50 2.41
CA PRO A 259 -16.09 18.45 1.65
C PRO A 259 -15.00 19.29 2.33
N MET A 260 -13.78 18.79 2.36
CA MET A 260 -12.67 19.48 3.04
C MET A 260 -12.45 20.91 2.55
N LEU A 261 -12.29 21.85 3.49
CA LEU A 261 -12.08 23.26 3.21
C LEU A 261 -10.70 23.45 2.57
N ARG A 262 -10.67 23.91 1.30
CA ARG A 262 -9.52 24.04 0.37
C ARG A 262 -9.40 22.88 -0.63
N ILE A 263 -10.46 22.64 -1.38
CA ILE A 263 -10.42 21.74 -2.53
C ILE A 263 -9.72 22.44 -3.71
N THR A 264 -8.93 21.69 -4.45
CA THR A 264 -8.44 22.10 -5.77
C THR A 264 -9.63 22.50 -6.63
N PRO A 265 -9.76 23.78 -7.04
CA PRO A 265 -10.90 24.20 -7.84
C PRO A 265 -10.98 23.40 -9.15
N ASN A 266 -12.19 23.07 -9.56
CA ASN A 266 -12.40 22.45 -10.86
C ASN A 266 -11.94 23.40 -11.96
N SER A 267 -11.19 22.88 -12.93
CA SER A 267 -10.81 23.64 -14.12
C SER A 267 -11.93 23.65 -15.18
N SER A 268 -12.98 22.86 -14.97
CA SER A 268 -14.17 22.79 -15.82
C SER A 268 -15.35 22.24 -15.01
N ASP A 269 -16.57 22.68 -15.33
CA ASP A 269 -17.80 22.10 -14.79
C ASP A 269 -18.10 20.70 -15.35
N ASP A 270 -17.40 20.29 -16.42
CA ASP A 270 -17.49 18.94 -16.98
C ASP A 270 -16.49 17.99 -16.29
N PRO A 271 -16.95 16.94 -15.59
CA PRO A 271 -16.09 15.97 -14.90
C PRO A 271 -15.13 15.21 -15.83
N LEU A 272 -15.38 15.20 -17.15
CA LEU A 272 -14.48 14.62 -18.14
C LEU A 272 -13.34 15.55 -18.53
N LYS A 273 -13.52 16.86 -18.36
CA LYS A 273 -12.60 17.90 -18.82
C LYS A 273 -11.81 18.56 -17.69
N SER A 274 -12.29 18.51 -16.45
CA SER A 274 -11.59 19.12 -15.32
C SER A 274 -10.34 18.35 -14.95
N ARG A 275 -9.15 18.93 -15.11
CA ARG A 275 -7.86 18.27 -14.81
C ARG A 275 -6.93 19.19 -14.03
N PRO A 276 -6.07 18.65 -13.14
CA PRO A 276 -5.93 17.24 -12.79
C PRO A 276 -6.95 16.75 -11.74
N ALA A 277 -7.89 17.60 -11.31
CA ALA A 277 -8.86 17.28 -10.27
C ALA A 277 -10.30 17.62 -10.71
N TYR A 278 -11.27 16.95 -10.08
CA TYR A 278 -12.69 17.32 -10.14
C TYR A 278 -13.36 17.00 -8.80
N SER A 279 -14.19 17.91 -8.34
CA SER A 279 -14.89 17.82 -7.06
C SER A 279 -16.28 18.41 -7.15
N THR A 280 -17.17 17.95 -6.29
CA THR A 280 -18.50 18.54 -6.06
C THR A 280 -18.54 19.15 -4.67
N SER A 281 -19.49 20.06 -4.45
CA SER A 281 -19.75 20.68 -3.13
C SER A 281 -20.47 19.77 -2.14
N VAL A 282 -20.62 18.49 -2.48
CA VAL A 282 -21.29 17.46 -1.69
C VAL A 282 -20.36 16.26 -1.56
N VAL A 283 -20.52 15.54 -0.47
CA VAL A 283 -19.84 14.27 -0.18
C VAL A 283 -20.85 13.32 0.44
N ALA A 284 -20.60 12.02 0.27
CA ALA A 284 -21.44 10.98 0.82
C ALA A 284 -20.74 10.25 1.97
N PRO A 285 -21.50 9.72 2.95
CA PRO A 285 -20.95 8.87 3.99
C PRO A 285 -20.28 7.62 3.37
N GLY A 286 -19.04 7.34 3.76
CA GLY A 286 -18.21 6.27 3.20
C GLY A 286 -17.36 6.69 2.00
N GLU A 287 -17.63 7.84 1.38
CA GLU A 287 -16.75 8.35 0.33
C GLU A 287 -15.36 8.64 0.91
N ILE A 288 -14.30 8.36 0.15
CA ILE A 288 -12.92 8.57 0.61
C ILE A 288 -12.38 9.89 0.07
N ASN A 289 -11.66 10.63 0.91
CA ASN A 289 -11.17 11.98 0.61
C ASN A 289 -10.33 12.07 -0.68
N ASP A 290 -9.60 11.02 -1.06
CA ASP A 290 -8.85 10.93 -2.33
C ASP A 290 -9.72 10.96 -3.62
N ARG A 291 -11.04 11.11 -3.50
CA ARG A 291 -12.05 11.16 -4.58
C ARG A 291 -11.79 12.18 -5.69
N PHE A 292 -11.05 13.25 -5.44
CA PHE A 292 -10.96 14.39 -6.37
C PHE A 292 -9.96 14.17 -7.51
N ARG A 293 -9.21 13.05 -7.52
CA ARG A 293 -8.17 12.76 -8.51
C ARG A 293 -8.78 12.53 -9.91
N ASN A 294 -8.34 13.32 -10.89
CA ASN A 294 -8.88 13.27 -12.26
C ASN A 294 -7.81 13.44 -13.36
N ALA A 295 -6.55 13.09 -13.09
CA ALA A 295 -5.50 13.14 -14.10
C ALA A 295 -5.80 12.18 -15.28
N HIS A 296 -6.44 11.05 -14.99
CA HIS A 296 -6.90 10.04 -15.96
C HIS A 296 -8.11 9.27 -15.42
N ALA A 297 -8.80 8.52 -16.28
CA ALA A 297 -10.07 7.84 -15.94
C ALA A 297 -9.95 6.84 -14.76
N MET A 298 -8.81 6.18 -14.60
CA MET A 298 -8.58 5.27 -13.48
C MET A 298 -8.37 5.98 -12.12
N ALA A 299 -8.04 7.27 -12.10
CA ALA A 299 -7.59 7.94 -10.89
C ALA A 299 -8.73 8.20 -9.88
N GLY A 300 -9.91 8.56 -10.37
CA GLY A 300 -11.02 9.03 -9.51
C GLY A 300 -11.56 7.98 -8.55
N ILE A 301 -11.54 6.70 -8.93
CA ILE A 301 -11.88 5.58 -8.04
C ILE A 301 -10.62 4.86 -7.56
N GLY A 302 -9.58 4.76 -8.38
CA GLY A 302 -8.36 4.04 -8.04
C GLY A 302 -7.61 4.60 -6.83
N TYR A 303 -7.54 5.93 -6.67
CA TYR A 303 -6.89 6.54 -5.50
C TYR A 303 -7.67 6.29 -4.19
N PRO A 304 -9.00 6.48 -4.15
CA PRO A 304 -9.84 5.99 -3.06
C PRO A 304 -9.63 4.52 -2.72
N MET A 305 -9.60 3.64 -3.71
CA MET A 305 -9.33 2.21 -3.49
C MET A 305 -7.92 1.96 -2.95
N GLY A 306 -6.92 2.72 -3.39
CA GLY A 306 -5.59 2.70 -2.80
C GLY A 306 -5.61 3.03 -1.30
N THR A 307 -6.32 4.08 -0.91
CA THR A 307 -6.52 4.42 0.51
C THR A 307 -7.22 3.29 1.28
N LEU A 308 -8.34 2.79 0.75
CA LEU A 308 -9.12 1.74 1.40
C LEU A 308 -8.31 0.46 1.60
N SER A 309 -7.48 0.09 0.63
CA SER A 309 -6.54 -1.03 0.76
C SER A 309 -5.56 -0.85 1.92
N TRP A 310 -4.99 0.35 2.11
CA TRP A 310 -4.10 0.61 3.26
C TRP A 310 -4.83 0.60 4.61
N LEU A 311 -6.10 1.02 4.63
CA LEU A 311 -6.94 0.89 5.82
C LEU A 311 -7.22 -0.58 6.14
N TYR A 312 -7.50 -1.41 5.13
CA TYR A 312 -7.62 -2.86 5.30
C TYR A 312 -6.31 -3.47 5.81
N THR A 313 -5.17 -3.15 5.21
CA THR A 313 -3.83 -3.60 5.64
C THR A 313 -3.56 -3.26 7.11
N SER A 314 -3.85 -2.01 7.51
CA SER A 314 -3.70 -1.56 8.89
C SER A 314 -4.65 -2.33 9.83
N ALA A 315 -5.91 -2.50 9.44
CA ALA A 315 -6.91 -3.20 10.23
C ALA A 315 -6.55 -4.68 10.44
N GLU A 316 -6.09 -5.37 9.40
CA GLU A 316 -5.65 -6.75 9.49
C GLU A 316 -4.45 -6.91 10.44
N THR A 317 -3.48 -6.00 10.34
CA THR A 317 -2.31 -5.99 11.22
C THR A 317 -2.70 -5.76 12.69
N LEU A 318 -3.59 -4.80 12.95
CA LEU A 318 -4.06 -4.45 14.29
C LEU A 318 -4.89 -5.58 14.92
N ARG A 319 -5.66 -6.33 14.13
CA ARG A 319 -6.31 -7.56 14.62
C ARG A 319 -5.30 -8.59 15.09
N GLY A 320 -4.19 -8.74 14.35
CA GLY A 320 -3.06 -9.57 14.76
C GLY A 320 -2.44 -9.15 16.10
N ALA A 321 -2.58 -7.89 16.49
CA ALA A 321 -2.15 -7.31 17.76
C ALA A 321 -3.26 -7.29 18.85
N GLY A 322 -4.45 -7.84 18.58
CA GLY A 322 -5.53 -7.94 19.56
C GLY A 322 -6.54 -6.79 19.58
N TYR A 323 -6.45 -5.85 18.65
CA TYR A 323 -7.42 -4.77 18.49
C TYR A 323 -8.62 -5.18 17.61
N ASP A 324 -9.72 -4.42 17.67
CA ASP A 324 -10.88 -4.57 16.78
C ASP A 324 -11.08 -3.33 15.88
N PRO A 325 -10.22 -3.13 14.87
CA PRO A 325 -10.21 -1.93 14.03
C PRO A 325 -11.40 -1.87 13.07
N TYR A 326 -12.07 -2.99 12.76
CA TYR A 326 -13.27 -2.96 11.92
C TYR A 326 -14.49 -2.40 12.65
N ARG A 327 -14.48 -2.42 13.99
CA ARG A 327 -15.49 -1.76 14.82
C ARG A 327 -15.11 -0.34 15.22
N TYR A 328 -13.91 0.12 14.90
CA TYR A 328 -13.52 1.49 15.19
C TYR A 328 -14.40 2.48 14.42
N GLN A 329 -14.87 3.50 15.12
CA GLN A 329 -15.63 4.60 14.55
C GLN A 329 -14.82 5.89 14.69
N GLY A 330 -14.66 6.60 13.58
CA GLY A 330 -14.07 7.94 13.59
C GLY A 330 -15.00 8.95 14.28
N ALA A 331 -14.50 10.18 14.46
CA ALA A 331 -15.24 11.24 15.16
C ALA A 331 -16.62 11.57 14.57
N GLN A 332 -16.85 11.27 13.28
CA GLN A 332 -18.10 11.50 12.56
C GLN A 332 -18.75 10.18 12.11
N GLN A 333 -18.53 9.11 12.88
CA GLN A 333 -19.04 7.76 12.64
C GLN A 333 -18.50 7.09 11.37
N GLN A 334 -17.34 7.52 10.87
CA GLN A 334 -16.65 6.84 9.78
C GLN A 334 -16.40 5.38 10.13
N THR A 335 -16.56 4.47 9.16
CA THR A 335 -16.16 3.07 9.29
C THR A 335 -15.61 2.53 7.96
N ILE A 336 -14.77 1.49 8.03
CA ILE A 336 -14.31 0.76 6.84
C ILE A 336 -15.49 0.10 6.11
N GLU A 337 -16.50 -0.37 6.87
CA GLU A 337 -17.74 -0.93 6.32
C GLU A 337 -18.48 0.09 5.45
N MET A 338 -18.70 1.31 5.96
CA MET A 338 -19.34 2.38 5.19
C MET A 338 -18.60 2.69 3.90
N ALA A 339 -17.27 2.79 3.94
CA ALA A 339 -16.49 3.05 2.74
C ALA A 339 -16.62 1.92 1.72
N THR A 340 -16.60 0.67 2.18
CA THR A 340 -16.74 -0.48 1.30
C THR A 340 -18.13 -0.57 0.69
N ARG A 341 -19.18 -0.32 1.47
CA ARG A 341 -20.57 -0.22 1.01
C ARG A 341 -20.73 0.87 -0.05
N TYR A 342 -20.15 2.04 0.18
CA TYR A 342 -20.21 3.17 -0.76
C TYR A 342 -19.67 2.77 -2.14
N TYR A 343 -18.45 2.21 -2.18
CA TYR A 343 -17.84 1.83 -3.46
C TYR A 343 -18.44 0.56 -4.07
N ALA A 344 -19.01 -0.35 -3.26
CA ALA A 344 -19.76 -1.52 -3.76
C ALA A 344 -20.95 -1.11 -4.65
N CYS A 345 -21.55 0.07 -4.43
CA CYS A 345 -22.57 0.61 -5.34
C CYS A 345 -22.05 0.75 -6.77
N PHE A 346 -20.83 1.28 -6.96
CA PHE A 346 -20.22 1.42 -8.28
C PHE A 346 -19.87 0.05 -8.89
N GLY A 347 -19.47 -0.92 -8.06
CA GLY A 347 -19.30 -2.32 -8.49
C GLY A 347 -20.61 -2.98 -8.94
N LYS A 348 -21.74 -2.60 -8.34
CA LYS A 348 -23.08 -3.12 -8.68
C LYS A 348 -23.68 -2.48 -9.93
N GLN A 349 -23.61 -1.15 -10.03
CA GLN A 349 -24.41 -0.35 -10.95
C GLN A 349 -23.68 -0.20 -12.32
N PRO A 350 -22.54 0.51 -12.42
CA PRO A 350 -21.66 0.44 -13.60
C PRO A 350 -21.06 -0.94 -13.85
N GLY A 351 -20.69 -1.68 -12.80
CA GLY A 351 -19.91 -2.91 -12.90
C GLY A 351 -18.40 -2.67 -12.76
N PHE A 352 -17.69 -3.68 -12.25
CA PHE A 352 -16.23 -3.65 -12.11
C PHE A 352 -15.53 -3.42 -13.45
N LYS A 353 -14.48 -2.58 -13.44
CA LYS A 353 -13.66 -2.22 -14.62
C LYS A 353 -14.42 -1.51 -15.74
N ASN A 354 -15.69 -1.16 -15.54
CA ASN A 354 -16.47 -0.39 -16.49
C ASN A 354 -16.38 1.12 -16.20
N THR A 355 -16.68 1.91 -17.23
CA THR A 355 -16.79 3.36 -17.12
C THR A 355 -18.13 3.74 -16.50
N VAL A 356 -18.10 4.65 -15.55
CA VAL A 356 -19.27 5.27 -14.92
C VAL A 356 -19.91 6.25 -15.90
N THR A 357 -21.22 6.14 -16.09
CA THR A 357 -22.06 7.06 -16.87
C THR A 357 -23.23 7.53 -16.03
N ALA A 358 -23.93 8.58 -16.49
CA ALA A 358 -25.12 9.05 -15.79
C ALA A 358 -26.22 7.97 -15.74
N ASP A 359 -26.37 7.18 -16.80
CA ASP A 359 -27.42 6.16 -16.88
C ASP A 359 -27.15 4.97 -15.98
N ASN A 360 -25.89 4.51 -15.90
CA ASN A 360 -25.54 3.30 -15.17
C ASN A 360 -25.23 3.53 -13.69
N ALA A 361 -25.08 4.77 -13.22
CA ALA A 361 -24.67 5.07 -11.84
C ALA A 361 -25.63 5.99 -11.08
N ARG A 362 -26.76 6.38 -11.67
CA ARG A 362 -27.73 7.33 -11.07
C ARG A 362 -28.23 6.99 -9.68
N SER A 363 -28.14 5.71 -9.29
CA SER A 363 -28.57 5.19 -7.98
C SER A 363 -27.47 5.24 -6.92
N CYS A 364 -26.21 5.52 -7.31
CA CYS A 364 -25.11 5.75 -6.38
C CYS A 364 -25.04 7.23 -5.98
N SER A 365 -24.78 7.49 -4.71
CA SER A 365 -24.57 8.85 -4.21
C SER A 365 -23.39 9.51 -4.94
N ASP A 366 -23.53 10.81 -5.21
CA ASP A 366 -22.50 11.66 -5.83
C ASP A 366 -21.90 11.15 -7.14
N PHE A 367 -22.62 10.28 -7.87
CA PHE A 367 -22.14 9.65 -9.11
C PHE A 367 -21.67 10.65 -10.17
N GLN A 368 -22.18 11.89 -10.15
CA GLN A 368 -21.83 12.94 -11.10
C GLN A 368 -20.32 13.21 -11.12
N GLN A 369 -19.65 13.10 -9.98
CA GLN A 369 -18.19 13.22 -9.90
C GLN A 369 -17.43 12.09 -10.58
N TYR A 370 -18.05 10.91 -10.61
CA TYR A 370 -17.44 9.72 -11.11
C TYR A 370 -17.73 9.51 -12.60
N ILE A 371 -18.54 10.34 -13.25
CA ILE A 371 -18.78 10.23 -14.70
C ILE A 371 -17.44 10.23 -15.47
N GLY A 372 -17.30 9.23 -16.35
CA GLY A 372 -16.10 8.95 -17.14
C GLY A 372 -14.93 8.32 -16.39
N LYS A 373 -15.09 8.04 -15.09
CA LYS A 373 -14.11 7.27 -14.31
C LYS A 373 -14.35 5.78 -14.51
N VAL A 374 -13.29 5.00 -14.35
CA VAL A 374 -13.38 3.54 -14.37
C VAL A 374 -13.51 3.02 -12.94
N VAL A 375 -14.41 2.06 -12.72
CA VAL A 375 -14.59 1.35 -11.45
C VAL A 375 -13.43 0.39 -11.22
N ALA A 376 -12.28 0.94 -10.88
CA ALA A 376 -11.01 0.22 -10.78
C ALA A 376 -10.67 -0.14 -9.32
N GLY A 377 -10.35 -1.42 -9.05
CA GLY A 377 -9.89 -1.89 -7.75
C GLY A 377 -10.99 -2.07 -6.70
N VAL A 378 -12.24 -1.76 -7.03
CA VAL A 378 -13.41 -1.94 -6.14
C VAL A 378 -13.64 -3.42 -5.84
N GLU A 379 -13.37 -4.29 -6.82
CA GLU A 379 -13.47 -5.73 -6.69
C GLU A 379 -12.63 -6.30 -5.52
N ASN A 380 -11.43 -5.75 -5.29
CA ASN A 380 -10.60 -6.16 -4.14
C ASN A 380 -11.26 -5.77 -2.82
N ALA A 381 -11.68 -4.51 -2.69
CA ALA A 381 -12.32 -4.01 -1.48
C ALA A 381 -13.63 -4.76 -1.17
N VAL A 382 -14.41 -5.11 -2.20
CA VAL A 382 -15.64 -5.90 -2.05
C VAL A 382 -15.34 -7.32 -1.56
N VAL A 383 -14.34 -8.01 -2.11
CA VAL A 383 -14.02 -9.39 -1.66
C VAL A 383 -13.56 -9.40 -0.20
N ILE A 384 -12.73 -8.44 0.20
CA ILE A 384 -12.30 -8.30 1.60
C ILE A 384 -13.49 -7.91 2.48
N GLY A 385 -14.29 -6.96 2.01
CA GLY A 385 -15.49 -6.48 2.68
C GLY A 385 -16.50 -7.58 2.94
N ALA A 386 -16.79 -8.43 1.95
CA ALA A 386 -17.75 -9.53 2.11
C ALA A 386 -17.30 -10.53 3.18
N TYR A 387 -15.98 -10.77 3.27
CA TYR A 387 -15.40 -11.60 4.32
C TYR A 387 -15.47 -10.94 5.71
N ARG A 388 -15.29 -9.62 5.80
CA ARG A 388 -15.25 -8.88 7.08
C ARG A 388 -16.62 -8.39 7.57
N PHE A 389 -17.57 -8.20 6.66
CA PHE A 389 -18.91 -7.68 6.91
C PHE A 389 -19.97 -8.58 6.23
N PRO A 390 -20.04 -9.89 6.58
CA PRO A 390 -20.91 -10.84 5.90
C PRO A 390 -22.42 -10.56 6.09
N GLY A 391 -22.79 -9.67 7.01
CA GLY A 391 -24.16 -9.21 7.21
C GLY A 391 -24.57 -8.01 6.35
N ASP A 392 -23.64 -7.38 5.63
CA ASP A 392 -23.92 -6.24 4.77
C ASP A 392 -24.35 -6.70 3.37
N ALA A 393 -25.66 -6.71 3.15
CA ALA A 393 -26.26 -7.15 1.89
C ALA A 393 -25.69 -6.42 0.66
N ALA A 394 -25.40 -5.11 0.77
CA ALA A 394 -24.91 -4.32 -0.36
C ALA A 394 -23.49 -4.73 -0.79
N ILE A 395 -22.68 -5.21 0.16
CA ILE A 395 -21.35 -5.74 -0.12
C ILE A 395 -21.44 -7.19 -0.62
N THR A 396 -22.19 -8.05 0.07
CA THR A 396 -22.24 -9.48 -0.26
C THR A 396 -22.94 -9.78 -1.59
N GLU A 397 -23.91 -8.94 -2.00
CA GLU A 397 -24.63 -9.12 -3.28
C GLU A 397 -23.69 -9.09 -4.50
N VAL A 398 -22.59 -8.32 -4.42
CA VAL A 398 -21.63 -8.15 -5.51
C VAL A 398 -20.35 -9.00 -5.36
N GLU A 399 -20.23 -9.78 -4.28
CA GLU A 399 -19.02 -10.56 -3.99
C GLU A 399 -18.66 -11.53 -5.13
N ARG A 400 -19.64 -12.27 -5.64
CA ARG A 400 -19.41 -13.24 -6.71
C ARG A 400 -18.83 -12.57 -7.96
N SER A 401 -19.44 -11.47 -8.40
CA SER A 401 -18.99 -10.72 -9.57
C SER A 401 -17.63 -10.05 -9.32
N ALA A 402 -17.33 -9.63 -8.08
CA ALA A 402 -16.01 -9.13 -7.72
C ALA A 402 -14.94 -10.21 -7.83
N ARG A 403 -15.21 -11.42 -7.32
CA ARG A 403 -14.30 -12.58 -7.46
C ARG A 403 -14.06 -12.92 -8.93
N GLU A 404 -15.11 -12.93 -9.76
CA GLU A 404 -14.99 -13.15 -11.20
C GLU A 404 -14.13 -12.08 -11.88
N ALA A 405 -14.33 -10.79 -11.55
CA ALA A 405 -13.53 -9.69 -12.07
C ALA A 405 -12.04 -9.77 -11.65
N LEU A 406 -11.77 -10.32 -10.47
CA LEU A 406 -10.42 -10.58 -9.97
C LEU A 406 -9.72 -11.76 -10.64
N LEU A 407 -10.41 -12.75 -11.20
CA LEU A 407 -9.74 -13.87 -11.87
C LEU A 407 -8.88 -13.43 -13.06
N HIS A 408 -9.07 -12.21 -13.55
CA HIS A 408 -8.29 -11.59 -14.62
C HIS A 408 -7.09 -10.78 -14.15
N ASP A 409 -7.00 -10.45 -12.86
CA ASP A 409 -5.85 -9.75 -12.26
C ASP A 409 -5.20 -10.64 -11.20
N ALA A 410 -3.87 -10.57 -11.04
CA ALA A 410 -3.26 -11.21 -9.89
C ALA A 410 -3.83 -10.52 -8.64
N ILE A 411 -4.64 -11.23 -7.85
CA ILE A 411 -5.03 -10.77 -6.52
C ILE A 411 -3.74 -10.38 -5.81
N ASP A 412 -3.65 -9.15 -5.33
CA ASP A 412 -2.63 -8.78 -4.36
C ASP A 412 -2.99 -9.51 -3.06
N THR A 413 -2.60 -10.79 -2.98
CA THR A 413 -3.04 -11.78 -1.99
C THR A 413 -2.52 -11.50 -0.58
N THR A 414 -2.06 -10.29 -0.32
CA THR A 414 -1.11 -10.00 0.75
C THR A 414 -1.82 -9.12 1.78
N LEU A 415 -2.82 -9.70 2.44
CA LEU A 415 -3.43 -9.14 3.66
C LEU A 415 -2.63 -9.61 4.89
N TYR A 416 -2.42 -8.68 5.82
CA TYR A 416 -1.54 -8.82 6.98
C TYR A 416 -2.25 -9.52 8.11
N GLY A 417 -2.08 -10.82 8.27
CA GLY A 417 -2.50 -11.47 9.50
C GLY A 417 -1.75 -12.76 9.67
N ARG A 418 -1.41 -13.11 10.93
CA ARG A 418 -1.32 -14.52 11.26
C ARG A 418 -2.63 -15.14 10.81
N TRP A 419 -2.59 -15.94 9.76
CA TRP A 419 -3.59 -16.97 9.51
C TRP A 419 -3.49 -17.84 10.77
N ARG A 420 -4.34 -17.55 11.76
CA ARG A 420 -4.40 -18.37 12.98
C ARG A 420 -4.79 -19.78 12.54
N GLU A 421 -4.21 -20.73 13.25
CA GLU A 421 -4.50 -22.17 13.20
C GLU A 421 -5.97 -22.50 12.98
#